data_AF-I5B6I6-F1
#
_entry.id   AF-I5B6I6-F1
#
_cell.length_a   1.000
_cell.length_b   1.000
_cell.length_c   1.000
_cell.angle_alpha   90.00
_cell.angle_beta   90.00
_cell.angle_gamma   90.00
#
_symmetry.space_group_name_H-M   'P 1'
#
loop_
_entity.id
_entity.type
_entity.pdbx_description
1 polymer ?
#
loop_
_entity_poly.entity_id
_entity_poly.type
_entity_poly.pdbx_seq_one_letter_code
_entity_poly.pdbx_strand_id
1 'polypeptide(L)' 'MYTNKIKVEVRPEILIQAVMNMKKKERDAFLEDLLASTSPAYLKSIKESRDDYKAGRIKSHDEIFGK' A
#
# COMPACT_ATOMS: atom_id res chain seq x y z
N MET A 1 -16.95 10.20 -22.88
CA MET A 1 -16.83 10.40 -21.42
C MET A 1 -16.09 11.70 -21.18
N TYR A 2 -16.70 12.69 -20.55
CA TYR A 2 -16.04 13.95 -20.21
C TYR A 2 -15.22 13.75 -18.92
N THR A 3 -13.89 13.76 -19.03
CA THR A 3 -12.99 13.79 -17.87
C THR A 3 -12.83 15.24 -17.42
N ASN A 4 -13.70 15.70 -16.52
CA ASN A 4 -13.49 16.98 -15.82
C ASN A 4 -12.29 16.84 -14.89
N LYS A 5 -11.12 17.28 -15.35
CA LYS A 5 -9.91 17.38 -14.54
C LYS A 5 -9.99 18.63 -13.68
N ILE A 6 -10.21 18.46 -12.38
CA ILE A 6 -10.11 19.55 -11.41
C ILE A 6 -8.64 19.75 -11.08
N LYS A 7 -8.10 20.93 -11.37
CA LYS A 7 -6.73 21.29 -10.98
C LYS A 7 -6.77 21.75 -9.53
N VAL A 8 -6.33 20.89 -8.62
CA VAL A 8 -6.20 21.22 -7.20
C VAL A 8 -4.74 21.55 -6.93
N GLU A 9 -4.48 22.78 -6.51
CA GLU A 9 -3.18 23.18 -6.02
C GLU A 9 -3.13 22.96 -4.51
N VAL A 10 -2.32 22.01 -4.07
CA VAL A 10 -2.12 21.74 -2.64
C VAL A 10 -0.66 22.02 -2.31
N ARG A 11 -0.44 22.93 -1.36
CA ARG A 11 0.90 23.25 -0.89
C ARG A 11 1.45 22.10 -0.01
N PRO A 12 2.71 21.67 -0.17
CA PRO A 12 3.29 20.59 0.63
C PRO A 12 3.16 20.79 2.14
N GLU A 13 3.27 22.03 2.61
CA GLU A 13 3.18 22.37 4.04
C GLU A 13 1.80 22.02 4.62
N ILE A 14 0.73 22.17 3.83
CA ILE A 14 -0.63 21.81 4.24
C ILE A 14 -0.74 20.30 4.40
N LEU A 15 -0.13 19.52 3.51
CA LEU A 15 -0.12 18.06 3.59
C LEU A 15 0.65 17.59 4.82
N ILE A 16 1.82 18.16 5.08
CA ILE A 16 2.63 17.84 6.27
C ILE A 16 1.82 18.14 7.53
N GLN A 17 1.19 19.32 7.60
CA GLN A 17 0.38 19.69 8.77
C GLN A 17 -0.81 18.76 8.97
N ALA A 18 -1.48 18.34 7.89
CA ALA A 18 -2.57 17.37 7.96
C ALA A 18 -2.11 16.03 8.55
N VAL A 19 -0.96 15.51 8.10
CA VAL A 19 -0.37 14.28 8.64
C VAL A 19 0.04 14.44 10.10
N MET A 20 0.62 15.58 10.48
CA MET A 20 1.01 15.83 11.87
C MET A 20 -0.19 15.91 12.82
N ASN A 21 -1.33 16.41 12.34
CA ASN A 21 -2.56 16.56 13.12
C ASN A 21 -3.37 15.25 13.26
N MET A 22 -2.98 14.17 12.59
CA MET A 22 -3.60 12.86 12.74
C MET A 22 -3.35 12.28 14.13
N LYS A 23 -4.25 11.41 14.61
CA LYS A 23 -3.97 10.61 15.80
C LYS A 23 -2.78 9.70 15.51
N LYS A 24 -1.95 9.42 16.52
CA LYS A 24 -0.75 8.60 16.37
C LYS A 24 -1.00 7.30 15.59
N LYS A 25 -2.03 6.53 15.96
CA LYS A 25 -2.38 5.27 15.28
C LYS A 25 -2.72 5.45 13.79
N GLU A 26 -3.47 6.50 13.46
CA GLU A 26 -3.87 6.80 12.08
C GLU A 26 -2.66 7.25 11.25
N ARG A 27 -1.80 8.08 11.86
CA ARG A 27 -0.56 8.54 11.27
C ARG A 27 0.41 7.39 10.99
N ASP A 28 0.61 6.51 11.96
CA ASP A 28 1.53 5.37 11.84
C ASP A 28 1.06 4.44 10.71
N ALA A 29 -0.23 4.09 10.67
CA ALA A 29 -0.81 3.30 9.59
C ALA A 29 -0.65 3.98 8.22
N PHE A 30 -0.94 5.29 8.12
CA PHE A 30 -0.76 6.04 6.88
C PHE A 30 0.69 6.03 6.40
N LEU A 31 1.65 6.23 7.30
CA LEU A 31 3.07 6.24 6.95
C LEU A 31 3.56 4.84 6.54
N GLU A 32 3.09 3.78 7.20
CA GLU A 32 3.37 2.39 6.80
C GLU A 32 2.86 2.12 5.39
N ASP A 33 1.60 2.48 5.09
CA ASP A 33 1.02 2.33 3.76
C ASP A 33 1.77 3.15 2.71
N LEU A 34 2.18 4.38 3.04
CA LEU A 34 2.96 5.24 2.15
C LEU A 34 4.32 4.60 1.85
N LEU A 35 5.05 4.13 2.87
CA LEU A 35 6.34 3.45 2.70
C LEU A 35 6.20 2.17 1.87
N ALA A 36 5.17 1.37 2.14
CA ALA A 36 4.85 0.18 1.37
C ALA A 36 4.56 0.50 -0.11
N SER A 37 3.78 1.56 -0.37
CA SER A 37 3.39 1.98 -1.72
C SER A 37 4.55 2.54 -2.55
N THR A 38 5.60 3.03 -1.89
CA THR A 38 6.79 3.59 -2.53
C THR A 38 7.92 2.59 -2.67
N SER A 39 7.82 1.41 -2.04
CA SER A 39 8.83 0.36 -2.07
C SER A 39 8.69 -0.54 -3.31
N PRO A 40 9.60 -0.48 -4.30
CA PRO A 40 9.50 -1.29 -5.50
C PRO A 40 9.58 -2.80 -5.22
N ALA A 41 10.40 -3.19 -4.23
CA ALA A 41 10.54 -4.58 -3.81
C ALA A 41 9.25 -5.11 -3.18
N TYR A 42 8.58 -4.30 -2.36
CA TYR A 42 7.31 -4.68 -1.73
C TYR A 42 6.19 -4.82 -2.78
N LEU A 43 6.07 -3.85 -3.68
CA LEU A 43 5.12 -3.91 -4.80
C LEU A 43 5.35 -5.13 -5.70
N LYS A 44 6.62 -5.45 -5.98
CA LYS A 44 7.00 -6.64 -6.75
C LYS A 44 6.55 -7.92 -6.04
N SER A 45 6.83 -8.06 -4.75
CA SER A 45 6.41 -9.22 -3.94
C SER A 45 4.88 -9.41 -3.93
N ILE A 46 4.12 -8.32 -3.82
CA ILE A 46 2.65 -8.37 -3.91
C ILE A 46 2.20 -8.88 -5.28
N LYS A 47 2.83 -8.39 -6.35
CA LYS A 47 2.51 -8.82 -7.72
C LYS A 47 2.77 -10.32 -7.90
N GLU A 48 3.96 -10.77 -7.49
CA GLU A 48 4.36 -12.19 -7.56
C GLU A 48 3.39 -13.07 -6.77
N SER A 49 3.06 -12.68 -5.54
CA SER A 49 2.09 -13.40 -4.70
C SER A 49 0.70 -13.51 -5.35
N ARG A 50 0.23 -12.45 -6.03
CA ARG A 50 -1.05 -12.46 -6.75
C ARG A 50 -1.00 -13.35 -8.00
N ASP A 51 0.12 -13.35 -8.71
CA ASP A 51 0.33 -14.18 -9.89
C ASP A 51 0.43 -15.68 -9.50
N ASP A 52 1.08 -15.98 -8.37
CA ASP A 52 1.10 -17.32 -7.77
C ASP A 52 -0.30 -17.81 -7.41
N TYR A 53 -1.09 -16.98 -6.71
CA TYR A 53 -2.47 -17.31 -6.37
C TYR A 53 -3.33 -17.58 -7.61
N LYS A 54 -3.26 -16.72 -8.63
CA LYS A 54 -3.99 -16.90 -9.90
C LYS A 54 -3.58 -18.17 -10.64
N ALA A 55 -2.31 -18.56 -10.55
CA ALA A 55 -1.79 -19.77 -11.17
C ALA A 55 -2.02 -21.03 -10.31
N GLY A 56 -2.71 -20.92 -9.17
CA GLY A 56 -2.92 -22.03 -8.24
C GLY A 56 -1.65 -22.51 -7.53
N ARG A 57 -0.55 -21.73 -7.58
CA ARG A 57 0.69 -21.98 -6.82
C ARG A 57 0.50 -21.55 -5.38
N ILE A 58 -0.43 -22.19 -4.70
CA ILE A 58 -0.74 -21.97 -3.29
C ILE A 58 -0.25 -23.15 -2.47
N LYS A 59 0.06 -22.88 -1.21
CA LYS A 59 0.47 -23.89 -0.25
C LYS A 59 -0.36 -23.75 1.01
N SER A 60 -0.90 -24.87 1.48
CA SER A 60 -1.59 -24.97 2.76
C SER A 60 -0.60 -24.84 3.92
N HIS A 61 -1.12 -24.54 5.11
CA HIS A 61 -0.30 -24.48 6.31
C HIS A 61 0.43 -25.80 6.55
N ASP A 62 -0.26 -26.93 6.43
CA ASP A 62 0.34 -28.26 6.62
C ASP A 62 1.40 -28.59 5.56
N GLU A 63 1.23 -28.15 4.31
CA GLU A 63 2.27 -28.36 3.28
C GLU A 63 3.57 -27.60 3.56
N ILE A 64 3.50 -26.46 4.26
CA ILE A 64 4.69 -25.64 4.57
C ILE A 64 5.25 -25.99 5.95
N PHE A 65 4.38 -26.27 6.92
CA PHE A 65 4.72 -26.34 8.35
C PHE A 65 4.35 -27.67 9.02
N GLY A 66 3.79 -28.63 8.27
CA GLY A 66 3.40 -29.94 8.77
C GLY A 66 4.61 -30.83 9.05
N LYS A 67 5.20 -30.67 10.24
CA LYS A 67 6.36 -31.37 10.82
C LYS A 67 7.65 -31.37 10.00
#